data_AF-I1HBE0-F1
#
_entry.id   AF-I1HBE0-F1
#
_cell.length_a   1.000
_cell.length_b   1.000
_cell.length_c   1.000
_cell.angle_alpha   90.00
_cell.angle_beta   90.00
_cell.angle_gamma   90.00
#
_symmetry.space_group_name_H-M   'P 1'
#
loop_
_entity.id
_entity.type
_entity.pdbx_description
1 polymer ?
#
loop_
_entity_poly.entity_id
_entity_poly.type
_entity_poly.pdbx_seq_one_letter_code
_entity_poly.pdbx_strand_id
1 'polypeptide(L)'
;MWTKRIKPHAVTLLAAITNPTPESAAAKGHPLVLTPGAPPPPAKSSALPTPILPETWSLAPADPTLATAASFLAASLSGAPLSAPRFRTLVTSFLATLSESLSLPRPAAAAAALPEAIRAAAPYFPATLAPLVASAAAVLAEHDVLLALADARALPHPPPGLLAALSDAGRPDLVCAVLRQAADLRSSELLAALRCFLSPASDEAYDAMVGVKGRWKDAAVLAVNKCVEKGAGKKAKPTAMLLMMGHDWFTSPEVCLHYLFASRNVDCVESVVLAAAVAELDGVEVAGLMRYLAKWVGKYRRFPEAQACPEAAGMLGLDQCESVPSFGAVARAMGLVLDQHFSHLVLNAEVRDELRAAEEMVKELAAEAESSGPILDLLRRMQHDV
;
A
#
# COMPACT_ATOMS: atom_id res chain seq x y z
N MET A 1 -7.98 -19.61 -26.21
CA MET A 1 -9.21 -18.85 -25.87
C MET A 1 -9.81 -19.52 -24.63
N TRP A 2 -10.01 -18.78 -23.53
CA TRP A 2 -10.49 -19.20 -22.20
C TRP A 2 -9.53 -20.03 -21.30
N THR A 3 -9.01 -19.39 -20.25
CA THR A 3 -8.90 -19.94 -18.87
C THR A 3 -8.63 -18.78 -17.90
N LYS A 4 -9.70 -18.28 -17.26
CA LYS A 4 -9.61 -17.34 -16.13
C LYS A 4 -9.14 -18.11 -14.89
N ARG A 5 -7.95 -17.76 -14.37
CA ARG A 5 -7.56 -18.11 -13.00
C ARG A 5 -8.43 -17.30 -12.03
N ILE A 6 -9.34 -17.97 -11.35
CA ILE A 6 -10.13 -17.41 -10.25
C ILE A 6 -9.26 -17.51 -8.99
N LYS A 7 -8.82 -16.37 -8.44
CA LYS A 7 -8.31 -16.26 -7.08
C LYS A 7 -9.49 -16.31 -6.09
N PRO A 8 -9.33 -16.84 -4.87
CA PRO A 8 -10.39 -16.79 -3.87
C PRO A 8 -10.57 -15.33 -3.41
N HIS A 9 -11.76 -14.78 -3.67
CA HIS A 9 -12.17 -13.46 -3.20
C HIS A 9 -12.51 -13.54 -1.70
N ALA A 10 -11.84 -12.71 -0.89
CA ALA A 10 -12.45 -12.18 0.32
C ALA A 10 -13.53 -11.17 -0.13
N VAL A 11 -14.78 -11.41 0.27
CA VAL A 11 -15.92 -10.56 -0.06
C VAL A 11 -15.92 -9.37 0.89
N THR A 12 -15.44 -8.22 0.42
CA THR A 12 -15.80 -6.91 0.97
C THR A 12 -16.53 -6.17 -0.14
N LEU A 13 -17.82 -5.93 0.02
CA LEU A 13 -18.61 -5.19 -0.95
C LEU A 13 -19.48 -4.18 -0.21
N LEU A 14 -18.89 -3.01 0.08
CA LEU A 14 -19.60 -1.79 0.40
C LEU A 14 -19.42 -0.85 -0.80
N ALA A 15 -20.33 -0.94 -1.77
CA ALA A 15 -20.36 -0.03 -2.92
C ALA A 15 -21.39 1.07 -2.62
N ALA A 16 -20.91 2.30 -2.38
CA ALA A 16 -21.75 3.50 -2.44
C ALA A 16 -21.70 4.06 -3.86
N ILE A 17 -22.78 3.90 -4.62
CA ILE A 17 -22.95 4.54 -5.93
C ILE A 17 -23.36 6.00 -5.67
N THR A 18 -22.48 6.95 -5.96
CA THR A 18 -22.83 8.37 -6.04
C THR A 18 -22.73 8.83 -7.49
N ASN A 19 -23.86 9.11 -8.13
CA ASN A 19 -23.97 10.12 -9.17
C ASN A 19 -25.36 10.78 -9.04
N PRO A 20 -25.45 12.12 -8.91
CA PRO A 20 -26.72 12.80 -8.75
C PRO A 20 -27.33 13.12 -10.12
N THR A 21 -28.57 12.70 -10.37
CA THR A 21 -29.46 13.38 -11.33
C THR A 21 -30.29 14.43 -10.58
N PRO A 22 -30.65 15.57 -11.20
CA PRO A 22 -31.14 16.74 -10.48
C PRO A 22 -32.58 16.63 -9.94
N GLU A 23 -33.24 15.48 -10.03
CA GLU A 23 -34.64 15.30 -9.65
C GLU A 23 -34.87 14.43 -8.40
N SER A 24 -33.83 13.94 -7.73
CA SER A 24 -33.97 13.19 -6.47
C SER A 24 -33.48 13.98 -5.26
N ALA A 25 -34.17 15.08 -4.94
CA ALA A 25 -33.89 15.91 -3.76
C ALA A 25 -34.66 15.47 -2.50
N ALA A 26 -35.29 14.28 -2.47
CA ALA A 26 -36.20 13.90 -1.38
C ALA A 26 -35.96 12.52 -0.73
N ALA A 27 -34.99 11.72 -1.17
CA ALA A 27 -34.70 10.43 -0.55
C ALA A 27 -33.48 10.52 0.38
N LYS A 28 -33.71 10.45 1.71
CA LYS A 28 -32.67 10.33 2.73
C LYS A 28 -31.83 9.08 2.45
N GLY A 29 -30.63 9.26 1.92
CA GLY A 29 -29.70 8.18 1.62
C GLY A 29 -29.14 7.57 2.89
N HIS A 30 -29.62 6.40 3.28
CA HIS A 30 -28.99 5.54 4.28
C HIS A 30 -28.03 4.56 3.59
N PRO A 31 -26.85 4.26 4.16
CA PRO A 31 -25.95 3.24 3.61
C PRO A 31 -26.58 1.85 3.74
N LEU A 32 -26.68 1.14 2.62
CA LEU A 32 -27.17 -0.24 2.55
C LEU A 32 -26.07 -1.21 3.01
N VAL A 33 -26.36 -2.02 4.04
CA VAL A 33 -25.49 -3.11 4.49
C VAL A 33 -26.07 -4.42 3.96
N LEU A 34 -25.24 -5.18 3.24
CA LEU A 34 -25.62 -6.48 2.69
C LEU A 34 -25.18 -7.60 3.64
N THR A 35 -26.14 -8.33 4.21
CA THR A 35 -25.90 -9.51 5.05
C THR A 35 -26.55 -10.74 4.42
N PRO A 36 -25.89 -11.90 4.35
CA PRO A 36 -26.54 -13.15 3.98
C PRO A 36 -27.68 -13.46 4.97
N GLY A 37 -28.89 -13.73 4.48
CA GLY A 37 -30.09 -13.92 5.30
C GLY A 37 -30.14 -15.22 6.11
N ALA A 38 -29.16 -16.11 5.97
CA ALA A 38 -29.07 -17.35 6.72
C ALA A 38 -27.60 -17.74 7.03
N PRO A 39 -27.31 -18.29 8.22
CA PRO A 39 -26.00 -18.88 8.50
C PRO A 39 -25.74 -20.06 7.54
N PRO A 40 -24.52 -20.19 6.99
CA PRO A 40 -24.20 -21.31 6.12
C PRO A 40 -24.36 -22.63 6.90
N PRO A 41 -24.91 -23.69 6.29
CA PRO A 41 -25.04 -24.98 6.94
C PRO A 41 -23.66 -25.54 7.32
N PRO A 42 -23.55 -26.29 8.44
CA PRO A 42 -22.27 -26.84 8.87
C PRO A 42 -21.70 -27.77 7.81
N ALA A 43 -20.41 -27.60 7.50
CA ALA A 43 -19.72 -28.32 6.44
C ALA A 43 -19.74 -29.84 6.67
N LYS A 44 -20.64 -30.54 5.98
CA LYS A 44 -20.52 -31.97 5.74
C LYS A 44 -20.29 -32.19 4.25
N SER A 45 -19.08 -32.67 3.94
CA SER A 45 -18.64 -33.24 2.66
C SER A 45 -18.36 -32.27 1.49
N SER A 46 -17.11 -32.34 1.03
CA SER A 46 -16.47 -32.17 -0.30
C SER A 46 -17.13 -31.49 -1.52
N ALA A 47 -18.25 -30.77 -1.40
CA ALA A 47 -18.83 -30.01 -2.51
C ALA A 47 -18.27 -28.58 -2.56
N LEU A 48 -17.97 -28.10 -3.77
CA LEU A 48 -17.64 -26.69 -4.07
C LEU A 48 -18.67 -25.75 -3.40
N PRO A 49 -18.25 -24.58 -2.87
CA PRO A 49 -19.19 -23.61 -2.31
C PRO A 49 -20.18 -23.20 -3.40
N THR A 50 -21.46 -23.50 -3.16
CA THR A 50 -22.55 -23.12 -4.04
C THR A 50 -22.58 -21.58 -4.14
N PRO A 51 -22.60 -21.00 -5.35
CA PRO A 51 -22.77 -19.57 -5.50
C PRO A 51 -24.10 -19.17 -4.88
N ILE A 52 -24.05 -18.28 -3.88
CA ILE A 52 -25.22 -17.71 -3.23
C ILE A 52 -25.94 -16.84 -4.25
N LEU A 53 -27.14 -17.27 -4.67
CA LEU A 53 -27.97 -16.54 -5.63
C LEU A 53 -28.33 -15.15 -5.06
N PRO A 54 -28.30 -14.07 -5.87
CA PRO A 54 -28.66 -12.71 -5.44
C PRO A 54 -30.01 -12.62 -4.71
N GLU A 55 -30.93 -13.54 -5.02
CA GLU A 55 -32.27 -13.66 -4.43
C GLU A 55 -32.28 -14.03 -2.93
N THR A 56 -31.14 -14.50 -2.39
CA THR A 56 -30.98 -14.83 -0.95
C THR A 56 -30.36 -13.72 -0.12
N TRP A 57 -30.08 -12.57 -0.74
CA TRP A 57 -29.57 -11.39 -0.07
C TRP A 57 -30.74 -10.59 0.50
N SER A 58 -30.91 -10.60 1.82
CA SER A 58 -31.85 -9.71 2.49
C SER A 58 -31.12 -8.42 2.88
N LEU A 59 -31.67 -7.27 2.49
CA LEU A 59 -31.28 -6.00 3.07
C LEU A 59 -31.67 -6.02 4.55
N ALA A 60 -30.70 -6.18 5.43
CA ALA A 60 -30.92 -5.87 6.83
C ALA A 60 -31.25 -4.36 6.91
N PRO A 61 -32.28 -3.95 7.67
CA PRO A 61 -32.50 -2.53 7.90
C PRO A 61 -31.20 -1.95 8.45
N ALA A 62 -30.65 -0.95 7.74
CA ALA A 62 -29.46 -0.24 8.20
C ALA A 62 -29.72 0.21 9.64
N ASP A 63 -28.88 -0.21 10.58
CA ASP A 63 -29.01 0.22 11.96
C ASP A 63 -28.97 1.76 11.98
N PRO A 64 -30.10 2.44 12.26
CA PRO A 64 -30.16 3.89 12.17
C PRO A 64 -29.22 4.54 13.20
N THR A 65 -28.87 3.82 14.26
CA THR A 65 -27.92 4.29 15.27
C THR A 65 -26.52 4.41 14.69
N LEU A 66 -26.05 3.44 13.91
CA LEU A 66 -24.74 3.47 13.28
C LEU A 66 -24.65 4.57 12.21
N ALA A 67 -25.70 4.72 11.39
CA ALA A 67 -25.76 5.80 10.41
C ALA A 67 -25.73 7.18 11.08
N THR A 68 -26.47 7.35 12.18
CA THR A 68 -26.49 8.59 12.96
C THR A 68 -25.14 8.87 13.61
N ALA A 69 -24.48 7.85 14.17
CA ALA A 69 -23.16 7.98 14.77
C ALA A 69 -22.09 8.34 13.73
N ALA A 70 -22.14 7.73 12.54
CA ALA A 70 -21.26 8.06 11.43
C ALA A 70 -21.43 9.52 10.98
N SER A 71 -22.67 9.97 10.78
CA SER A 71 -22.96 11.36 10.42
C SER A 71 -22.54 12.35 11.51
N PHE A 72 -22.77 12.01 12.78
CA PHE A 72 -22.36 12.84 13.92
C PHE A 72 -20.83 12.96 14.00
N LEU A 73 -20.10 11.86 13.80
CA LEU A 73 -18.64 11.87 13.76
C LEU A 73 -18.13 12.73 12.61
N ALA A 74 -18.65 12.53 11.39
CA ALA A 74 -18.25 13.31 10.21
C ALA A 74 -18.45 14.82 10.44
N ALA A 75 -19.63 15.22 10.92
CA ALA A 75 -19.94 16.61 11.24
C ALA A 75 -19.05 17.18 12.34
N SER A 76 -18.77 16.39 13.38
CA SER A 76 -17.93 16.81 14.51
C SER A 76 -16.45 16.97 14.14
N LEU A 77 -15.94 16.15 13.22
CA LEU A 77 -14.57 16.26 12.71
C LEU A 77 -14.39 17.43 11.74
N SER A 78 -15.48 17.82 11.06
CA SER A 78 -15.47 18.94 10.11
C SER A 78 -15.69 20.30 10.80
N GLY A 79 -16.14 20.30 12.06
CA GLY A 79 -16.38 21.50 12.85
C GLY A 79 -15.15 21.95 13.64
N ALA A 80 -14.91 23.26 13.70
CA ALA A 80 -13.85 23.86 14.51
C ALA A 80 -14.39 24.47 15.82
N PRO A 81 -13.62 24.49 16.92
CA PRO A 81 -12.30 23.86 17.13
C PRO A 81 -12.39 22.44 17.70
N LEU A 82 -11.53 21.54 17.20
CA LEU A 82 -11.37 20.16 17.65
C LEU A 82 -10.07 20.03 18.45
N SER A 83 -10.11 19.37 19.62
CA SER A 83 -8.94 19.06 20.45
C SER A 83 -8.63 17.57 20.44
N ALA A 84 -7.37 17.19 20.68
CA ALA A 84 -6.92 15.80 20.76
C ALA A 84 -7.80 14.92 21.70
N PRO A 85 -8.10 15.31 22.95
CA PRO A 85 -8.96 14.51 23.83
C PRO A 85 -10.38 14.35 23.30
N ARG A 86 -10.94 15.41 22.70
CA ARG A 86 -12.28 15.39 22.10
C ARG A 86 -12.31 14.49 20.87
N PHE A 87 -11.30 14.58 20.01
CA PHE A 87 -11.12 13.70 18.86
C PHE A 87 -11.09 12.23 19.29
N ARG A 88 -10.21 11.87 20.23
CA ARG A 88 -10.11 10.49 20.75
C ARG A 88 -11.45 9.99 21.32
N THR A 89 -12.18 10.85 22.05
CA THR A 89 -13.51 10.52 22.59
C THR A 89 -14.53 10.25 21.49
N LEU A 90 -14.58 11.09 20.46
CA LEU A 90 -15.50 10.95 19.34
C LEU A 90 -15.27 9.64 18.56
N VAL A 91 -14.01 9.34 18.23
CA VAL A 91 -13.66 8.11 17.50
C VAL A 91 -13.93 6.88 18.36
N THR A 92 -13.58 6.92 19.65
CA THR A 92 -13.85 5.81 20.58
C THR A 92 -15.35 5.55 20.73
N SER A 93 -16.16 6.61 20.85
CA SER A 93 -17.61 6.50 20.92
C SER A 93 -18.19 5.87 19.66
N PHE A 94 -17.72 6.30 18.48
CA PHE A 94 -18.15 5.72 17.22
C PHE A 94 -17.79 4.22 17.12
N LEU A 95 -16.56 3.85 17.49
CA LEU A 95 -16.12 2.45 17.47
C LEU A 95 -16.90 1.57 18.45
N ALA A 96 -17.31 2.13 19.60
CA ALA A 96 -18.18 1.44 20.55
C ALA A 96 -19.57 1.18 19.96
N THR A 97 -20.19 2.19 19.32
CA THR A 97 -21.47 2.02 18.62
C THR A 97 -21.34 1.02 17.48
N LEU A 98 -20.29 1.10 16.66
CA LEU A 98 -20.02 0.14 15.59
C LEU A 98 -19.91 -1.29 16.13
N SER A 99 -19.21 -1.48 17.24
CA SER A 99 -19.06 -2.80 17.87
C SER A 99 -20.39 -3.33 18.41
N GLU A 100 -21.22 -2.48 19.01
CA GLU A 100 -22.54 -2.85 19.53
C GLU A 100 -23.51 -3.20 18.41
N SER A 101 -23.64 -2.34 17.39
CA SER A 101 -24.49 -2.54 16.22
C SER A 101 -24.15 -3.82 15.45
N LEU A 102 -22.86 -4.18 15.37
CA LEU A 102 -22.38 -5.35 14.64
C LEU A 102 -22.12 -6.57 15.54
N SER A 103 -22.42 -6.48 16.84
CA SER A 103 -22.14 -7.54 17.84
C SER A 103 -20.69 -8.04 17.81
N LEU A 104 -19.74 -7.13 17.58
CA LEU A 104 -18.31 -7.46 17.52
C LEU A 104 -17.76 -7.65 18.95
N PRO A 105 -16.75 -8.54 19.13
CA PRO A 105 -16.09 -8.70 20.43
C PRO A 105 -15.54 -7.36 20.92
N ARG A 106 -16.02 -6.89 22.08
CA ARG A 106 -15.53 -5.65 22.68
C ARG A 106 -14.06 -5.82 23.05
N PRO A 107 -13.15 -4.92 22.64
CA PRO A 107 -11.76 -5.01 23.03
C PRO A 107 -11.64 -4.96 24.56
N ALA A 108 -10.83 -5.86 25.14
CA ALA A 108 -10.65 -5.97 26.58
C ALA A 108 -10.20 -4.63 27.19
N ALA A 109 -10.66 -4.29 28.39
CA ALA A 109 -10.48 -2.95 28.98
C ALA A 109 -9.01 -2.48 29.15
N ALA A 110 -8.03 -3.40 29.18
CA ALA A 110 -6.59 -3.08 29.16
C ALA A 110 -6.00 -2.92 27.73
N ALA A 111 -6.71 -3.43 26.71
CA ALA A 111 -6.44 -3.29 25.29
C ALA A 111 -7.27 -2.17 24.63
N ALA A 112 -7.94 -1.33 25.43
CA ALA A 112 -8.77 -0.22 24.97
C ALA A 112 -7.96 1.05 24.66
N ALA A 113 -6.77 0.89 24.07
CA ALA A 113 -6.11 1.99 23.39
C ALA A 113 -6.77 2.13 22.00
N LEU A 114 -7.05 3.37 21.62
CA LEU A 114 -7.76 3.71 20.38
C LEU A 114 -7.17 3.04 19.12
N PRO A 115 -5.83 2.93 18.96
CA PRO A 115 -5.21 2.19 17.87
C PRO A 115 -5.66 0.72 17.74
N GLU A 116 -5.71 -0.04 18.83
CA GLU A 116 -6.13 -1.44 18.83
C GLU A 116 -7.60 -1.58 18.45
N ALA A 117 -8.45 -0.67 18.95
CA ALA A 117 -9.87 -0.65 18.59
C ALA A 117 -10.07 -0.37 17.10
N ILE A 118 -9.27 0.52 16.50
CA ILE A 118 -9.28 0.79 15.06
C ILE A 118 -8.89 -0.47 14.27
N ARG A 119 -7.78 -1.14 14.65
CA ARG A 119 -7.33 -2.36 13.96
C ARG A 119 -8.36 -3.49 14.04
N ALA A 120 -9.01 -3.66 15.20
CA ALA A 120 -10.06 -4.67 15.38
C ALA A 120 -11.32 -4.37 14.55
N ALA A 121 -11.67 -3.10 14.42
CA ALA A 121 -12.85 -2.65 13.66
C ALA A 121 -12.58 -2.46 12.16
N ALA A 122 -11.33 -2.57 11.70
CA ALA A 122 -10.88 -2.22 10.36
C ALA A 122 -11.76 -2.77 9.21
N PRO A 123 -12.19 -4.05 9.20
CA PRO A 123 -13.03 -4.57 8.11
C PRO A 123 -14.40 -3.91 7.99
N TYR A 124 -14.85 -3.25 9.06
CA TYR A 124 -16.16 -2.62 9.18
C TYR A 124 -16.08 -1.09 9.26
N PHE A 125 -14.87 -0.53 9.26
CA PHE A 125 -14.68 0.91 9.37
C PHE A 125 -15.16 1.59 8.08
N PRO A 126 -16.09 2.56 8.15
CA PRO A 126 -16.62 3.16 6.93
C PRO A 126 -15.55 3.88 6.11
N ALA A 127 -15.43 3.51 4.83
CA ALA A 127 -14.44 4.08 3.91
C ALA A 127 -14.57 5.61 3.75
N THR A 128 -15.77 6.16 3.94
CA THR A 128 -16.03 7.61 3.89
C THR A 128 -15.54 8.36 5.13
N LEU A 129 -15.42 7.66 6.27
CA LEU A 129 -14.95 8.27 7.52
C LEU A 129 -13.44 8.20 7.69
N ALA A 130 -12.78 7.18 7.11
CA ALA A 130 -11.36 6.97 7.31
C ALA A 130 -10.50 8.18 6.86
N PRO A 131 -10.76 8.81 5.70
CA PRO A 131 -10.04 10.01 5.30
C PRO A 131 -10.31 11.21 6.23
N LEU A 132 -11.53 11.35 6.76
CA LEU A 132 -11.86 12.43 7.70
C LEU A 132 -11.11 12.27 9.03
N VAL A 133 -11.10 11.03 9.55
CA VAL A 133 -10.37 10.70 10.78
C VAL A 133 -8.87 10.88 10.56
N ALA A 134 -8.33 10.47 9.41
CA ALA A 134 -6.92 10.66 9.07
C ALA A 134 -6.55 12.14 8.96
N SER A 135 -7.34 12.97 8.29
CA SER A 135 -7.11 14.41 8.20
C SER A 135 -7.10 15.07 9.58
N ALA A 136 -8.09 14.76 10.42
CA ALA A 136 -8.16 15.30 11.78
C ALA A 136 -6.98 14.81 12.64
N ALA A 137 -6.61 13.54 12.52
CA ALA A 137 -5.48 12.96 13.24
C ALA A 137 -4.15 13.61 12.84
N ALA A 138 -3.95 13.90 11.56
CA ALA A 138 -2.76 14.59 11.06
C ALA A 138 -2.65 16.00 11.63
N VAL A 139 -3.74 16.78 11.61
CA VAL A 139 -3.77 18.15 12.17
C VAL A 139 -3.52 18.16 13.68
N LEU A 140 -4.01 17.15 14.39
CA LEU A 140 -3.87 17.02 15.85
C LEU A 140 -2.60 16.29 16.28
N ALA A 141 -1.73 15.88 15.36
CA ALA A 141 -0.53 15.07 15.63
C ALA A 141 -0.82 13.72 16.33
N GLU A 142 -2.00 13.13 16.08
CA GLU A 142 -2.46 11.83 16.58
C GLU A 142 -1.90 10.69 15.70
N HIS A 143 -0.58 10.57 15.73
CA HIS A 143 0.20 9.70 14.86
C HIS A 143 -0.04 8.20 15.08
N ASP A 144 -0.38 7.79 16.30
CA ASP A 144 -0.74 6.42 16.67
C ASP A 144 -2.05 5.98 15.99
N VAL A 145 -3.01 6.90 15.89
CA VAL A 145 -4.27 6.70 15.15
C VAL A 145 -4.03 6.58 13.65
N LEU A 146 -3.18 7.44 13.08
CA LEU A 146 -2.79 7.35 11.67
C LEU A 146 -2.11 6.03 11.34
N LEU A 147 -1.18 5.59 12.19
CA LEU A 147 -0.51 4.30 12.02
C LEU A 147 -1.52 3.14 12.08
N ALA A 148 -2.45 3.18 13.04
CA ALA A 148 -3.48 2.14 13.15
C ALA A 148 -4.37 2.07 11.91
N LEU A 149 -4.79 3.22 11.36
CA LEU A 149 -5.54 3.28 10.10
C LEU A 149 -4.73 2.74 8.92
N ALA A 150 -3.42 3.01 8.90
CA ALA A 150 -2.54 2.55 7.83
C ALA A 150 -2.25 1.05 7.89
N ASP A 151 -1.92 0.52 9.07
CA ASP A 151 -1.74 -0.92 9.32
C ASP A 151 -3.03 -1.70 8.99
N ALA A 152 -4.19 -1.11 9.31
CA ALA A 152 -5.52 -1.65 9.04
C ALA A 152 -5.92 -1.64 7.55
N ARG A 153 -5.09 -1.06 6.66
CA ARG A 153 -5.40 -0.84 5.25
C ARG A 153 -6.67 0.00 5.01
N ALA A 154 -6.98 0.93 5.93
CA ALA A 154 -8.20 1.72 5.92
C ALA A 154 -8.11 3.02 5.09
N LEU A 155 -6.93 3.36 4.53
CA LEU A 155 -6.73 4.55 3.69
C LEU A 155 -6.25 4.16 2.28
N PRO A 156 -7.07 3.46 1.47
CA PRO A 156 -6.73 3.22 0.07
C PRO A 156 -6.62 4.53 -0.71
N HIS A 157 -7.42 5.54 -0.37
CA HIS A 157 -7.35 6.87 -0.97
C HIS A 157 -7.04 7.88 0.16
N PRO A 158 -5.76 8.16 0.44
CA PRO A 158 -5.40 9.09 1.50
C PRO A 158 -5.96 10.49 1.21
N PRO A 159 -6.36 11.24 2.25
CA PRO A 159 -6.89 12.58 2.06
C PRO A 159 -5.82 13.53 1.50
N PRO A 160 -6.26 14.53 0.69
CA PRO A 160 -5.36 15.49 0.12
C PRO A 160 -4.41 16.18 1.09
N GLY A 161 -3.12 16.17 0.76
CA GLY A 161 -2.09 16.85 1.55
C GLY A 161 -1.62 16.06 2.78
N LEU A 162 -2.17 14.87 3.05
CA LEU A 162 -1.74 14.03 4.17
C LEU A 162 -0.25 13.69 4.08
N LEU A 163 0.25 13.27 2.92
CA LEU A 163 1.65 12.90 2.76
C LEU A 163 2.59 14.11 2.94
N ALA A 164 2.18 15.29 2.47
CA ALA A 164 2.91 16.53 2.70
C ALA A 164 2.96 16.87 4.20
N ALA A 165 1.80 16.84 4.88
CA ALA A 165 1.73 17.10 6.31
C ALA A 165 2.57 16.12 7.15
N LEU A 166 2.59 14.82 6.78
CA LEU A 166 3.43 13.83 7.45
C LEU A 166 4.92 14.04 7.17
N SER A 167 5.26 14.44 5.95
CA SER A 167 6.64 14.79 5.59
C SER A 167 7.13 15.99 6.39
N ASP A 168 6.32 17.06 6.45
CA ASP A 168 6.62 18.28 7.19
C ASP A 168 6.72 18.03 8.71
N ALA A 169 5.94 17.08 9.23
CA ALA A 169 6.02 16.62 10.61
C ALA A 169 7.21 15.69 10.91
N GLY A 170 8.07 15.41 9.93
CA GLY A 170 9.22 14.52 10.11
C GLY A 170 8.84 13.06 10.34
N ARG A 171 7.74 12.59 9.74
CA ARG A 171 7.18 11.23 9.93
C ARG A 171 7.23 10.36 8.67
N PRO A 172 8.41 10.11 8.09
CA PRO A 172 8.55 9.25 6.91
C PRO A 172 8.15 7.80 7.19
N ASP A 173 8.20 7.35 8.44
CA ASP A 173 7.69 6.04 8.86
C ASP A 173 6.17 5.89 8.59
N LEU A 174 5.39 6.94 8.82
CA LEU A 174 3.96 6.98 8.51
C LEU A 174 3.72 7.17 7.03
N VAL A 175 4.54 7.96 6.33
CA VAL A 175 4.49 8.06 4.85
C VAL A 175 4.64 6.67 4.24
N CYS A 176 5.63 5.87 4.66
CA CYS A 176 5.79 4.48 4.20
C CYS A 176 4.55 3.62 4.51
N ALA A 177 3.96 3.75 5.70
CA ALA A 177 2.77 3.00 6.08
C ALA A 177 1.56 3.34 5.20
N VAL A 178 1.34 4.62 4.89
CA VAL A 178 0.27 5.07 4.00
C VAL A 178 0.52 4.61 2.56
N LEU A 179 1.74 4.76 2.03
CA LEU A 179 2.09 4.34 0.67
C LEU A 179 1.86 2.85 0.43
N ARG A 180 2.05 2.01 1.46
CA ARG A 180 1.88 0.55 1.35
C ARG A 180 0.46 0.12 0.97
N GLN A 181 -0.54 0.94 1.29
CA GLN A 181 -1.96 0.66 1.02
C GLN A 181 -2.56 1.59 -0.04
N ALA A 182 -1.94 2.75 -0.28
CA ALA A 182 -2.51 3.79 -1.12
C ALA A 182 -2.62 3.33 -2.58
N ALA A 183 -3.77 3.63 -3.17
CA ALA A 183 -4.09 3.52 -4.58
C ALA A 183 -4.54 4.89 -5.10
N ASP A 184 -4.25 5.18 -6.37
CA ASP A 184 -4.68 6.39 -7.04
C ASP A 184 -4.15 7.69 -6.40
N LEU A 185 -2.86 7.71 -6.01
CA LEU A 185 -2.20 8.91 -5.51
C LEU A 185 -2.10 9.98 -6.59
N ARG A 186 -2.31 11.25 -6.21
CA ARG A 186 -2.16 12.40 -7.10
C ARG A 186 -0.69 12.78 -7.25
N SER A 187 -0.37 13.55 -8.29
CA SER A 187 1.01 13.97 -8.57
C SER A 187 1.64 14.73 -7.41
N SER A 188 0.87 15.60 -6.73
CA SER A 188 1.34 16.33 -5.55
C SER A 188 1.62 15.41 -4.35
N GLU A 189 0.90 14.31 -4.21
CA GLU A 189 1.12 13.32 -3.15
C GLU A 189 2.35 12.47 -3.44
N LEU A 190 2.53 12.05 -4.70
CA LEU A 190 3.73 11.36 -5.15
C LEU A 190 4.97 12.26 -5.01
N LEU A 191 4.86 13.54 -5.37
CA LEU A 191 5.94 14.50 -5.21
C LEU A 191 6.31 14.70 -3.74
N ALA A 192 5.32 14.87 -2.86
CA ALA A 192 5.56 14.98 -1.43
C ALA A 192 6.28 13.74 -0.87
N ALA A 193 5.88 12.54 -1.29
CA ALA A 193 6.54 11.30 -0.91
C ALA A 193 7.98 11.19 -1.45
N LEU A 194 8.20 11.55 -2.73
CA LEU A 194 9.53 11.55 -3.33
C LEU A 194 10.47 12.51 -2.59
N ARG A 195 10.05 13.76 -2.34
CA ARG A 195 10.85 14.74 -1.60
C ARG A 195 11.09 14.32 -0.16
N CYS A 196 10.09 13.74 0.51
CA CYS A 196 10.23 13.21 1.86
C CYS A 196 11.42 12.26 1.98
N PHE A 197 11.66 11.42 0.97
CA PHE A 197 12.72 10.41 0.98
C PHE A 197 14.02 10.87 0.31
N LEU A 198 13.95 11.66 -0.75
CA LEU A 198 15.16 12.13 -1.47
C LEU A 198 15.86 13.28 -0.73
N SER A 199 15.10 14.07 0.02
CA SER A 199 15.53 15.27 0.72
C SER A 199 14.97 15.32 2.15
N PRO A 200 15.45 14.47 3.09
CA PRO A 200 14.95 14.44 4.46
C PRO A 200 15.03 15.82 5.12
N ALA A 201 13.91 16.28 5.67
CA ALA A 201 13.79 17.66 6.18
C ALA A 201 14.54 17.92 7.51
N SER A 202 14.82 16.86 8.28
CA SER A 202 15.53 16.95 9.56
C SER A 202 16.26 15.65 9.92
N ASP A 203 17.14 15.72 10.93
CA ASP A 203 17.83 14.55 11.49
C ASP A 203 16.83 13.56 12.11
N GLU A 204 15.77 14.05 12.77
CA GLU A 204 14.71 13.18 13.33
C GLU A 204 13.96 12.43 12.23
N ALA A 205 13.71 13.08 11.09
CA ALA A 205 13.12 12.41 9.93
C ALA A 205 14.05 11.31 9.42
N TYR A 206 15.37 11.59 9.34
CA TYR A 206 16.35 10.58 8.95
C TYR A 206 16.40 9.40 9.94
N ASP A 207 16.38 9.66 11.25
CA ASP A 207 16.34 8.62 12.29
C ASP A 207 15.07 7.75 12.20
N ALA A 208 13.92 8.35 11.88
CA ALA A 208 12.70 7.60 11.60
C ALA A 208 12.88 6.66 10.39
N MET A 209 13.56 7.09 9.33
CA MET A 209 13.91 6.23 8.18
C MET A 209 14.90 5.12 8.57
N VAL A 210 15.84 5.37 9.48
CA VAL A 210 16.72 4.33 10.04
C VAL A 210 15.87 3.26 10.74
N GLY A 211 14.84 3.66 11.47
CA GLY A 211 13.84 2.75 12.05
C GLY A 211 13.11 1.91 11.00
N VAL A 212 12.73 2.50 9.86
CA VAL A 212 12.13 1.78 8.72
C VAL A 212 13.09 0.71 8.19
N LYS A 213 14.36 1.08 7.98
CA LYS A 213 15.41 0.16 7.54
C LYS A 213 15.68 -0.96 8.57
N GLY A 214 15.59 -0.65 9.87
CA GLY A 214 15.64 -1.63 10.94
C GLY A 214 14.57 -2.73 10.79
N ARG A 215 13.32 -2.35 10.47
CA ARG A 215 12.25 -3.33 10.23
C ARG A 215 12.52 -4.24 9.03
N TRP A 216 13.16 -3.72 7.99
CA TRP A 216 13.61 -4.53 6.84
C TRP A 216 14.68 -5.54 7.25
N LYS A 217 15.65 -5.13 8.08
CA LYS A 217 16.66 -6.03 8.65
C LYS A 217 16.00 -7.13 9.49
N ASP A 218 15.09 -6.78 10.38
CA ASP A 218 14.40 -7.73 11.25
C ASP A 218 13.58 -8.74 10.44
N ALA A 219 12.88 -8.27 9.39
CA ALA A 219 12.15 -9.14 8.47
C ALA A 219 13.09 -10.11 7.72
N ALA A 220 14.25 -9.63 7.26
CA ALA A 220 15.24 -10.47 6.59
C ALA A 220 15.82 -11.53 7.56
N VAL A 221 16.15 -11.15 8.79
CA VAL A 221 16.62 -12.09 9.83
C VAL A 221 15.55 -13.12 10.17
N LEU A 222 14.30 -12.69 10.32
CA LEU A 222 13.17 -13.60 10.55
C LEU A 222 13.00 -14.59 9.40
N ALA A 223 13.12 -14.13 8.15
CA ALA A 223 13.06 -14.99 6.97
C ALA A 223 14.20 -16.03 6.93
N VAL A 224 15.42 -15.63 7.30
CA VAL A 224 16.57 -16.54 7.40
C VAL A 224 16.34 -17.58 8.50
N ASN A 225 15.87 -17.18 9.68
CA ASN A 225 15.59 -18.11 10.77
C ASN A 225 14.54 -19.16 10.36
N LYS A 226 13.50 -18.73 9.63
CA LYS A 226 12.49 -19.64 9.07
C LYS A 226 13.03 -20.58 7.99
N CYS A 227 14.15 -20.27 7.33
CA CYS A 227 14.82 -21.21 6.43
C CYS A 227 15.46 -22.39 7.17
N VAL A 228 15.92 -22.17 8.41
CA VAL A 228 16.61 -23.16 9.24
C VAL A 228 15.61 -24.14 9.88
N GLU A 229 14.38 -23.69 10.12
CA GLU A 229 13.30 -24.53 10.64
C GLU A 229 12.83 -25.58 9.59
N LYS A 230 12.72 -26.85 10.02
CA LYS A 230 12.34 -27.97 9.14
C LYS A 230 10.91 -27.76 8.60
N GLY A 231 10.79 -27.55 7.28
CA GLY A 231 9.50 -27.56 6.57
C GLY A 231 9.26 -26.38 5.62
N ALA A 232 9.97 -25.26 5.77
CA ALA A 232 9.75 -24.04 4.96
C ALA A 232 10.80 -23.81 3.84
N GLY A 233 11.83 -24.66 3.75
CA GLY A 233 13.08 -24.37 3.03
C GLY A 233 12.99 -24.03 1.54
N LYS A 234 11.98 -24.51 0.80
CA LYS A 234 11.86 -24.22 -0.65
C LYS A 234 11.38 -22.79 -0.96
N LYS A 235 10.54 -22.20 -0.11
CA LYS A 235 10.00 -20.84 -0.31
C LYS A 235 10.69 -19.80 0.56
N ALA A 236 11.27 -20.21 1.69
CA ALA A 236 11.92 -19.29 2.62
C ALA A 236 13.24 -18.70 2.06
N LYS A 237 14.05 -19.49 1.32
CA LYS A 237 15.33 -19.01 0.77
C LYS A 237 15.17 -17.89 -0.27
N PRO A 238 14.29 -18.00 -1.29
CA PRO A 238 14.03 -16.89 -2.21
C PRO A 238 13.49 -15.65 -1.50
N THR A 239 12.62 -15.83 -0.50
CA THR A 239 12.07 -14.72 0.30
C THR A 239 13.14 -14.01 1.14
N ALA A 240 14.02 -14.76 1.81
CA ALA A 240 15.14 -14.19 2.55
C ALA A 240 16.08 -13.41 1.62
N MET A 241 16.40 -13.97 0.45
CA MET A 241 17.21 -13.31 -0.56
C MET A 241 16.57 -12.00 -1.06
N LEU A 242 15.26 -12.01 -1.30
CA LEU A 242 14.51 -10.83 -1.74
C LEU A 242 14.55 -9.71 -0.69
N LEU A 243 14.33 -10.04 0.59
CA LEU A 243 14.39 -9.06 1.69
C LEU A 243 15.82 -8.54 1.92
N MET A 244 16.83 -9.41 1.84
CA MET A 244 18.24 -8.99 1.91
C MET A 244 18.60 -8.09 0.73
N MET A 245 18.09 -8.35 -0.48
CA MET A 245 18.33 -7.49 -1.63
C MET A 245 17.82 -6.07 -1.41
N GLY A 246 16.61 -5.92 -0.85
CA GLY A 246 16.01 -4.63 -0.53
C GLY A 246 16.52 -3.98 0.76
N HIS A 247 17.36 -4.66 1.56
CA HIS A 247 18.02 -4.05 2.71
C HIS A 247 19.46 -3.64 2.40
N ASP A 248 20.23 -4.55 1.78
CA ASP A 248 21.67 -4.40 1.63
C ASP A 248 22.02 -3.39 0.54
N TRP A 249 22.99 -2.51 0.82
CA TRP A 249 23.51 -1.48 -0.11
C TRP A 249 22.55 -0.32 -0.41
N PHE A 250 21.37 -0.31 0.22
CA PHE A 250 20.47 0.84 0.23
C PHE A 250 20.69 1.70 1.49
N THR A 251 20.65 3.02 1.34
CA THR A 251 20.61 3.96 2.46
C THR A 251 19.24 3.92 3.14
N SER A 252 19.10 4.50 4.33
CA SER A 252 17.80 4.53 5.02
C SER A 252 16.69 5.22 4.21
N PRO A 253 16.93 6.38 3.56
CA PRO A 253 15.92 7.00 2.70
C PRO A 253 15.61 6.19 1.43
N GLU A 254 16.61 5.51 0.86
CA GLU A 254 16.39 4.60 -0.27
C GLU A 254 15.48 3.42 0.11
N VAL A 255 15.58 2.92 1.35
CA VAL A 255 14.66 1.87 1.83
C VAL A 255 13.22 2.35 1.90
N CYS A 256 12.99 3.64 2.19
CA CYS A 256 11.66 4.23 2.16
C CYS A 256 11.09 4.33 0.73
N LEU A 257 11.93 4.58 -0.28
CA LEU A 257 11.52 4.58 -1.69
C LEU A 257 10.96 3.22 -2.15
N HIS A 258 11.35 2.10 -1.52
CA HIS A 258 10.77 0.79 -1.81
C HIS A 258 9.24 0.80 -1.70
N TYR A 259 8.70 1.47 -0.67
CA TYR A 259 7.25 1.54 -0.45
C TYR A 259 6.53 2.28 -1.58
N LEU A 260 7.15 3.32 -2.14
CA LEU A 260 6.59 4.05 -3.28
C LEU A 260 6.61 3.18 -4.54
N PHE A 261 7.75 2.57 -4.86
CA PHE A 261 7.93 1.81 -6.10
C PHE A 261 7.37 0.38 -6.07
N ALA A 262 6.99 -0.11 -4.90
CA ALA A 262 6.21 -1.33 -4.73
C ALA A 262 4.69 -1.07 -4.67
N SER A 263 4.27 0.19 -4.50
CA SER A 263 2.86 0.55 -4.51
C SER A 263 2.26 0.40 -5.91
N ARG A 264 0.93 0.26 -5.97
CA ARG A 264 0.21 0.14 -7.23
C ARG A 264 0.34 1.39 -8.11
N ASN A 265 0.67 2.53 -7.51
CA ASN A 265 0.82 3.85 -8.14
C ASN A 265 1.90 3.93 -9.26
N VAL A 266 2.65 2.86 -9.50
CA VAL A 266 3.71 2.75 -10.52
C VAL A 266 3.33 1.77 -11.66
N ASP A 267 2.06 1.34 -11.69
CA ASP A 267 1.51 0.55 -12.79
C ASP A 267 1.16 1.43 -14.01
N CYS A 268 1.06 0.80 -15.19
CA CYS A 268 1.12 1.47 -16.50
C CYS A 268 0.07 2.59 -16.72
N VAL A 269 -1.05 2.59 -15.99
CA VAL A 269 -2.11 3.60 -16.11
C VAL A 269 -1.76 4.88 -15.34
N GLU A 270 -0.99 4.77 -14.26
CA GLU A 270 -0.61 5.89 -13.37
C GLU A 270 0.75 6.51 -13.75
N SER A 271 1.40 5.97 -14.78
CA SER A 271 2.70 6.43 -15.30
C SER A 271 2.74 7.92 -15.63
N VAL A 272 1.60 8.53 -16.02
CA VAL A 272 1.50 9.98 -16.31
C VAL A 272 1.54 10.80 -15.03
N VAL A 273 0.89 10.33 -13.96
CA VAL A 273 0.83 11.03 -12.68
C VAL A 273 2.19 11.02 -12.00
N LEU A 274 2.89 9.87 -12.07
CA LEU A 274 4.27 9.76 -11.61
C LEU A 274 5.22 10.62 -12.46
N ALA A 275 5.05 10.65 -13.79
CA ALA A 275 5.87 11.51 -14.66
C ALA A 275 5.75 12.99 -14.28
N ALA A 276 4.54 13.47 -13.99
CA ALA A 276 4.31 14.84 -13.54
C ALA A 276 5.02 15.15 -12.21
N ALA A 277 4.97 14.21 -11.25
CA ALA A 277 5.71 14.37 -9.99
C ALA A 277 7.24 14.36 -10.20
N VAL A 278 7.74 13.45 -11.04
CA VAL A 278 9.18 13.36 -11.35
C VAL A 278 9.68 14.61 -12.04
N ALA A 279 8.89 15.23 -12.92
CA ALA A 279 9.25 16.47 -13.62
C ALA A 279 9.53 17.64 -12.66
N GLU A 280 8.95 17.63 -11.46
CA GLU A 280 9.14 18.67 -10.44
C GLU A 280 10.34 18.44 -9.50
N LEU A 281 11.07 17.34 -9.64
CA LEU A 281 12.26 17.07 -8.85
C LEU A 281 13.43 17.94 -9.29
N ASP A 282 14.25 18.36 -8.33
CA ASP A 282 15.49 19.10 -8.61
C ASP A 282 16.64 18.17 -9.04
N GLY A 283 17.77 18.77 -9.42
CA GLY A 283 18.92 18.01 -9.92
C GLY A 283 19.53 17.02 -8.93
N VAL A 284 19.54 17.34 -7.64
CA VAL A 284 20.07 16.47 -6.57
C VAL A 284 19.10 15.32 -6.31
N GLU A 285 17.81 15.62 -6.27
CA GLU A 285 16.73 14.64 -6.11
C GLU A 285 16.70 13.64 -7.27
N VAL A 286 16.78 14.14 -8.52
CA VAL A 286 16.85 13.30 -9.73
C VAL A 286 18.09 12.41 -9.72
N ALA A 287 19.25 12.94 -9.34
CA ALA A 287 20.48 12.15 -9.22
C ALA A 287 20.35 11.03 -8.17
N GLY A 288 19.79 11.34 -7.00
CA GLY A 288 19.53 10.38 -5.94
C GLY A 288 18.55 9.28 -6.37
N LEU A 289 17.48 9.66 -7.04
CA LEU A 289 16.49 8.72 -7.58
C LEU A 289 17.09 7.81 -8.65
N MET A 290 17.88 8.35 -9.57
CA MET A 290 18.55 7.58 -10.61
C MET A 290 19.52 6.54 -10.01
N ARG A 291 20.31 6.93 -8.99
CA ARG A 291 21.18 6.02 -8.23
C ARG A 291 20.41 4.87 -7.59
N TYR A 292 19.30 5.18 -6.93
CA TYR A 292 18.41 4.19 -6.33
C TYR A 292 17.90 3.18 -7.35
N LEU A 293 17.40 3.66 -8.51
CA LEU A 293 16.88 2.80 -9.57
C LEU A 293 17.98 1.93 -10.20
N ALA A 294 19.17 2.48 -10.43
CA ALA A 294 20.32 1.75 -10.94
C ALA A 294 20.76 0.61 -10.01
N LYS A 295 20.72 0.84 -8.68
CA LYS A 295 20.99 -0.23 -7.69
C LYS A 295 20.01 -1.39 -7.84
N TRP A 296 18.71 -1.11 -8.00
CA TRP A 296 17.71 -2.14 -8.21
C TRP A 296 17.94 -2.93 -9.50
N VAL A 297 18.24 -2.26 -10.61
CA VAL A 297 18.58 -2.93 -11.87
C VAL A 297 19.77 -3.88 -11.68
N GLY A 298 20.84 -3.42 -11.02
CA GLY A 298 22.01 -4.26 -10.72
C GLY A 298 21.69 -5.45 -9.81
N LYS A 299 20.78 -5.28 -8.85
CA LYS A 299 20.31 -6.36 -7.97
C LYS A 299 19.53 -7.42 -8.74
N TYR A 300 18.58 -7.02 -9.60
CA TYR A 300 17.83 -7.95 -10.44
C TYR A 300 18.70 -8.70 -11.43
N ARG A 301 19.70 -8.02 -12.01
CA ARG A 301 20.70 -8.67 -12.85
C ARG A 301 21.48 -9.74 -12.09
N ARG A 302 21.90 -9.46 -10.86
CA ARG A 302 22.73 -10.36 -10.06
C ARG A 302 21.95 -11.54 -9.46
N PHE A 303 20.68 -11.34 -9.14
CA PHE A 303 19.83 -12.31 -8.44
C PHE A 303 18.49 -12.53 -9.18
N PRO A 304 18.50 -13.12 -10.39
CA PRO A 304 17.29 -13.30 -11.19
C PRO A 304 16.25 -14.24 -10.54
N GLU A 305 16.71 -15.10 -9.61
CA GLU A 305 15.88 -16.03 -8.83
C GLU A 305 15.06 -15.34 -7.72
N ALA A 306 15.43 -14.11 -7.33
CA ALA A 306 14.74 -13.35 -6.28
C ALA A 306 13.51 -12.64 -6.86
N GLN A 307 12.42 -13.40 -6.99
CA GLN A 307 11.14 -12.87 -7.43
C GLN A 307 10.18 -12.71 -6.25
N ALA A 308 9.30 -11.72 -6.34
CA ALA A 308 8.22 -11.56 -5.37
C ALA A 308 7.36 -12.82 -5.30
N CYS A 309 7.27 -13.42 -4.12
CA CYS A 309 6.42 -14.59 -3.88
C CYS A 309 5.29 -14.20 -2.91
N PRO A 310 4.12 -13.75 -3.42
CA PRO A 310 3.01 -13.28 -2.57
C PRO A 310 2.48 -14.39 -1.65
N GLU A 311 2.59 -15.65 -2.06
CA GLU A 311 2.24 -16.80 -1.22
C GLU A 311 3.17 -16.93 0.00
N ALA A 312 4.46 -16.59 -0.16
CA ALA A 312 5.42 -16.65 0.93
C ALA A 312 5.22 -15.51 1.94
N ALA A 313 4.77 -14.32 1.50
CA ALA A 313 4.45 -13.21 2.40
C ALA A 313 3.36 -13.61 3.41
N GLY A 314 2.24 -14.18 2.93
CA GLY A 314 1.15 -14.65 3.78
C GLY A 314 1.50 -15.86 4.64
N MET A 315 2.22 -16.85 4.08
CA MET A 315 2.63 -18.05 4.84
C MET A 315 3.68 -17.75 5.91
N LEU A 316 4.57 -16.79 5.67
CA LEU A 316 5.67 -16.46 6.58
C LEU A 316 5.39 -15.22 7.43
N GLY A 317 4.25 -14.54 7.26
CA GLY A 317 3.96 -13.28 7.95
C GLY A 317 5.00 -12.20 7.67
N LEU A 318 5.57 -12.20 6.46
CA LEU A 318 6.65 -11.30 6.04
C LEU A 318 6.09 -10.20 5.14
N ASP A 319 5.38 -9.32 5.79
CA ASP A 319 4.73 -8.13 5.24
C ASP A 319 5.63 -7.27 4.34
N GLN A 320 6.92 -7.17 4.67
CA GLN A 320 7.90 -6.38 3.90
C GLN A 320 8.13 -6.92 2.49
N CYS A 321 7.79 -8.19 2.21
CA CYS A 321 7.94 -8.76 0.86
C CYS A 321 7.05 -8.07 -0.17
N GLU A 322 5.89 -7.55 0.26
CA GLU A 322 4.99 -6.78 -0.61
C GLU A 322 5.53 -5.39 -0.90
N SER A 323 6.50 -4.92 -0.12
CA SER A 323 7.13 -3.61 -0.29
C SER A 323 8.39 -3.67 -1.13
N VAL A 324 8.73 -4.82 -1.73
CA VAL A 324 9.84 -4.94 -2.69
C VAL A 324 9.35 -4.50 -4.07
N PRO A 325 9.94 -3.46 -4.69
CA PRO A 325 9.56 -3.01 -6.03
C PRO A 325 9.65 -4.15 -7.03
N SER A 326 8.83 -4.19 -8.07
CA SER A 326 9.04 -5.16 -9.15
C SER A 326 10.09 -4.65 -10.14
N PHE A 327 10.79 -5.56 -10.85
CA PHE A 327 11.70 -5.14 -11.92
C PHE A 327 11.00 -4.27 -12.98
N GLY A 328 9.74 -4.59 -13.31
CA GLY A 328 8.94 -3.79 -14.24
C GLY A 328 8.65 -2.38 -13.73
N ALA A 329 8.35 -2.22 -12.44
CA ALA A 329 8.15 -0.90 -11.83
C ALA A 329 9.44 -0.08 -11.83
N VAL A 330 10.58 -0.71 -11.49
CA VAL A 330 11.91 -0.08 -11.52
C VAL A 330 12.29 0.37 -12.93
N ALA A 331 12.14 -0.50 -13.94
CA ALA A 331 12.48 -0.19 -15.33
C ALA A 331 11.62 0.96 -15.88
N ARG A 332 10.31 0.97 -15.57
CA ARG A 332 9.42 2.07 -15.96
C ARG A 332 9.80 3.38 -15.28
N ALA A 333 10.03 3.35 -13.97
CA ALA A 333 10.46 4.54 -13.24
C ALA A 333 11.77 5.11 -13.78
N MET A 334 12.71 4.24 -14.16
CA MET A 334 13.97 4.66 -14.79
C MET A 334 13.74 5.32 -16.15
N GLY A 335 12.88 4.73 -16.99
CA GLY A 335 12.46 5.34 -18.26
C GLY A 335 11.85 6.72 -18.06
N LEU A 336 10.94 6.87 -17.09
CA LEU A 336 10.32 8.16 -16.76
C LEU A 336 11.33 9.21 -16.31
N VAL A 337 12.28 8.85 -15.45
CA VAL A 337 13.33 9.77 -15.00
C VAL A 337 14.19 10.23 -16.17
N LEU A 338 14.52 9.33 -17.10
CA LEU A 338 15.24 9.68 -18.32
C LEU A 338 14.39 10.59 -19.22
N ASP A 339 13.13 10.26 -19.45
CA ASP A 339 12.23 11.05 -20.29
C ASP A 339 12.07 12.49 -19.79
N GLN A 340 11.98 12.69 -18.48
CA GLN A 340 11.81 14.02 -17.88
C GLN A 340 13.14 14.79 -17.71
N HIS A 341 14.25 14.11 -17.43
CA HIS A 341 15.48 14.76 -16.96
C HIS A 341 16.77 14.36 -17.69
N PHE A 342 16.68 13.79 -18.90
CA PHE A 342 17.83 13.32 -19.68
C PHE A 342 18.98 14.35 -19.75
N SER A 343 18.67 15.59 -20.15
CA SER A 343 19.70 16.63 -20.30
C SER A 343 20.42 16.92 -19.00
N HIS A 344 19.69 16.97 -17.87
CA HIS A 344 20.30 17.19 -16.57
C HIS A 344 21.24 16.04 -16.17
N LEU A 345 20.79 14.80 -16.34
CA LEU A 345 21.57 13.60 -16.00
C LEU A 345 22.87 13.47 -16.81
N VAL A 346 22.83 13.76 -18.11
CA VAL A 346 23.99 13.63 -19.01
C VAL A 346 25.02 14.75 -18.79
N LEU A 347 24.56 15.95 -18.44
CA LEU A 347 25.42 17.10 -18.20
C LEU A 347 26.04 17.11 -16.80
N ASN A 348 25.44 16.41 -15.84
CA ASN A 348 25.99 16.28 -14.49
C ASN A 348 27.17 15.29 -14.47
N ALA A 349 28.38 15.81 -14.26
CA ALA A 349 29.61 15.01 -14.25
C ALA A 349 29.65 13.94 -13.15
N GLU A 350 28.98 14.17 -12.02
CA GLU A 350 28.94 13.23 -10.88
C GLU A 350 28.07 12.02 -11.19
N VAL A 351 26.97 12.22 -11.93
CA VAL A 351 25.99 11.17 -12.24
C VAL A 351 26.33 10.44 -13.54
N ARG A 352 27.11 11.06 -14.42
CA ARG A 352 27.40 10.53 -15.76
C ARG A 352 28.05 9.14 -15.75
N ASP A 353 28.97 8.87 -14.83
CA ASP A 353 29.65 7.57 -14.79
C ASP A 353 28.71 6.47 -14.27
N GLU A 354 27.86 6.81 -13.30
CA GLU A 354 26.80 5.92 -12.81
C GLU A 354 25.75 5.65 -13.89
N LEU A 355 25.39 6.67 -14.67
CA LEU A 355 24.48 6.54 -15.80
C LEU A 355 25.04 5.62 -16.87
N ARG A 356 26.34 5.72 -17.22
CA ARG A 356 26.98 4.76 -18.14
C ARG A 356 26.97 3.34 -17.57
N ALA A 357 27.25 3.17 -16.28
CA ALA A 357 27.21 1.85 -15.66
C ALA A 357 25.78 1.26 -15.70
N ALA A 358 24.76 2.09 -15.48
CA ALA A 358 23.36 1.70 -15.62
C ALA A 358 23.01 1.34 -17.07
N GLU A 359 23.47 2.13 -18.05
CA GLU A 359 23.28 1.87 -19.48
C GLU A 359 23.79 0.48 -19.87
N GLU A 360 25.01 0.12 -19.46
CA GLU A 360 25.59 -1.20 -19.76
C GLU A 360 24.79 -2.34 -19.12
N MET A 361 24.34 -2.19 -17.86
CA MET A 361 23.46 -3.18 -17.22
C MET A 361 22.13 -3.34 -17.95
N VAL A 362 21.53 -2.24 -18.40
CA VAL A 362 20.26 -2.25 -19.14
C VAL A 362 20.43 -2.89 -20.52
N LYS A 363 21.54 -2.62 -21.22
CA LYS A 363 21.84 -3.26 -22.52
C LYS A 363 21.94 -4.78 -22.40
N GLU A 364 22.64 -5.28 -21.39
CA GLU A 364 22.73 -6.73 -21.14
C GLU A 364 21.35 -7.35 -20.87
N LEU A 365 20.54 -6.72 -20.02
CA LEU A 365 19.20 -7.19 -19.70
C LEU A 365 18.25 -7.12 -20.91
N ALA A 366 18.38 -6.10 -21.75
CA ALA A 366 17.61 -5.95 -22.97
C ALA A 366 17.97 -7.05 -23.99
N ALA A 367 19.26 -7.33 -24.19
CA ALA A 367 19.71 -8.40 -25.07
C ALA A 367 19.20 -9.78 -24.61
N GLU A 368 19.20 -10.03 -23.29
CA GLU A 368 18.62 -11.25 -22.71
C GLU A 368 17.10 -11.34 -22.91
N ALA A 369 16.39 -10.21 -22.75
CA ALA A 369 14.95 -10.17 -23.00
C ALA A 369 14.60 -10.43 -24.47
N GLU A 370 15.38 -9.87 -25.41
CA GLU A 370 15.22 -10.08 -26.85
C GLU A 370 15.50 -11.53 -27.26
N SER A 371 16.53 -12.16 -26.69
CA SER A 371 16.86 -13.57 -26.95
C SER A 371 15.82 -14.54 -26.36
N SER A 372 15.26 -14.20 -25.19
CA SER A 372 14.28 -15.01 -24.48
C SER A 372 12.85 -14.86 -24.99
N GLY A 373 12.50 -13.74 -25.63
CA GLY A 373 11.15 -13.42 -26.11
C GLY A 373 10.52 -14.53 -26.97
N PRO A 374 11.20 -15.00 -28.03
CA PRO A 374 10.68 -16.07 -28.88
C PRO A 374 10.43 -17.39 -28.13
N ILE A 375 11.26 -17.71 -27.13
CA ILE A 375 11.13 -18.91 -26.30
C ILE A 375 9.88 -18.78 -25.42
N LEU A 376 9.68 -17.62 -24.78
CA LEU A 376 8.50 -17.35 -23.97
C LEU A 376 7.21 -17.40 -24.79
N ASP A 377 7.24 -16.87 -26.01
CA ASP A 377 6.09 -16.91 -26.90
C ASP A 377 5.76 -18.33 -27.37
N LEU A 378 6.78 -19.17 -27.62
CA LEU A 378 6.59 -20.58 -27.89
C LEU A 378 5.96 -21.31 -26.69
N LEU A 379 6.50 -21.10 -25.48
CA LEU A 379 5.96 -21.71 -24.26
C LEU A 379 4.51 -21.30 -23.99
N ARG A 380 4.15 -20.03 -24.21
CA ARG A 380 2.78 -19.54 -24.10
C ARG A 380 1.84 -20.21 -25.10
N ARG A 381 2.28 -20.40 -26.35
CA ARG A 381 1.49 -21.10 -27.38
C ARG A 381 1.28 -22.56 -27.00
N MET A 382 2.33 -23.25 -26.55
CA MET A 382 2.22 -24.64 -26.10
C MET A 382 1.28 -24.82 -24.90
N GLN A 383 1.20 -23.85 -23.99
CA GLN A 383 0.25 -23.86 -22.86
C GLN A 383 -1.20 -23.60 -23.27
N HIS A 384 -1.45 -23.07 -24.47
CA HIS A 384 -2.80 -22.85 -24.99
C HIS A 384 -3.34 -24.00 -25.84
N ASP A 385 -2.47 -24.93 -26.26
CA ASP A 385 -2.80 -26.10 -27.09
C ASP A 385 -2.99 -27.39 -26.26
N VAL A 386 -2.97 -27.29 -24.92
CA VAL A 386 -3.33 -28.33 -23.94
C VAL A 386 -4.59 -27.88 -23.22
#